data_AF-A0A965K2D6-F1
#
_entry.id   AF-A0A965K2D6-F1
#
_cell.length_a   1.000
_cell.length_b   1.000
_cell.length_c   1.000
_cell.angle_alpha   90.00
_cell.angle_beta   90.00
_cell.angle_gamma   90.00
#
_symmetry.space_group_name_H-M   'P 1'
#
loop_
_entity.id
_entity.type
_entity.pdbx_description
1 polymer ?
#
loop_
_entity_poly.entity_id
_entity_poly.type
_entity_poly.pdbx_seq_one_letter_code
_entity_poly.pdbx_strand_id
1 'polypeptide(L)'
;MSTIEQTEAVAHHLESLCNEIYATLGKRHITITNNQATIALHVMAREFGELAESFRDLGPHRANAENTPPSTGVIAKILGDAFDSDESGAIVLYAMCVEIIPRFMISLRDVPELVNAQSGARVIDRARRASAVAMSQLHAASELLRTLGNQEILTDPAARYDQWLRDAGADERF
;
A
#
# COMPACT_ATOMS: atom_id res chain seq x y z
N MET A 1 -16.05 23.08 -2.29
CA MET A 1 -16.28 21.65 -2.03
C MET A 1 -17.04 21.54 -0.73
N SER A 2 -18.17 20.85 -0.70
CA SER A 2 -18.95 20.64 0.52
C SER A 2 -18.23 19.68 1.48
N THR A 3 -18.59 19.70 2.76
CA THR A 3 -17.99 18.81 3.79
C THR A 3 -18.22 17.33 3.50
N ILE A 4 -19.30 17.01 2.79
CA ILE A 4 -19.65 15.65 2.34
C ILE A 4 -18.75 15.26 1.17
N GLU A 5 -18.62 16.12 0.15
CA GLU A 5 -17.72 15.91 -1.00
C GLU A 5 -16.26 15.72 -0.56
N GLN A 6 -15.81 16.44 0.47
CA GLN A 6 -14.47 16.26 1.04
C GLN A 6 -14.29 14.90 1.71
N THR A 7 -15.29 14.46 2.49
CA THR A 7 -15.26 13.16 3.17
C THR A 7 -15.23 12.02 2.15
N GLU A 8 -16.02 12.15 1.09
CA GLU A 8 -16.10 11.22 -0.03
C GLU A 8 -14.79 11.16 -0.82
N ALA A 9 -14.18 12.31 -1.12
CA ALA A 9 -12.90 12.39 -1.80
C ALA A 9 -11.77 11.70 -1.00
N VAL A 10 -11.73 11.91 0.32
CA VAL A 10 -10.75 11.22 1.20
C VAL A 10 -10.96 9.71 1.18
N ALA A 11 -12.21 9.24 1.29
CA ALA A 11 -12.51 7.81 1.23
C ALA A 11 -12.10 7.19 -0.11
N HIS A 12 -12.39 7.86 -1.22
CA HIS A 12 -12.02 7.39 -2.55
C HIS A 12 -10.50 7.38 -2.78
N HIS A 13 -9.79 8.38 -2.26
CA HIS A 13 -8.34 8.39 -2.32
C HIS A 13 -7.74 7.19 -1.58
N LEU A 14 -8.19 6.92 -0.34
CA LEU A 14 -7.75 5.76 0.44
C LEU A 14 -8.11 4.43 -0.23
N GLU A 15 -9.31 4.32 -0.80
CA GLU A 15 -9.71 3.18 -1.63
C GLU A 15 -8.71 2.96 -2.77
N SER A 16 -8.37 4.01 -3.52
CA SER A 16 -7.47 3.93 -4.67
C SER A 16 -6.08 3.42 -4.26
N LEU A 17 -5.51 3.94 -3.17
CA LEU A 17 -4.21 3.49 -2.67
C LEU A 17 -4.24 2.00 -2.31
N CYS A 18 -5.26 1.57 -1.56
CA CYS A 18 -5.40 0.15 -1.18
C CYS A 18 -5.60 -0.75 -2.40
N ASN A 19 -6.42 -0.32 -3.36
CA ASN A 19 -6.71 -1.09 -4.55
C ASN A 19 -5.47 -1.24 -5.45
N GLU A 20 -4.61 -0.21 -5.53
CA GLU A 20 -3.37 -0.27 -6.30
C GLU A 20 -2.36 -1.26 -5.71
N ILE A 21 -2.23 -1.28 -4.37
CA ILE A 21 -1.43 -2.28 -3.65
C ILE A 21 -1.98 -3.69 -3.93
N TYR A 22 -3.30 -3.87 -3.72
CA TYR A 22 -3.98 -5.14 -3.96
C TYR A 22 -3.78 -5.65 -5.39
N ALA A 23 -4.03 -4.80 -6.40
CA ALA A 23 -3.93 -5.18 -7.80
C ALA A 23 -2.50 -5.56 -8.19
N THR A 24 -1.51 -4.79 -7.71
CA THR A 24 -0.10 -5.03 -8.07
C THR A 24 0.43 -6.30 -7.41
N LEU A 25 0.22 -6.47 -6.10
CA LEU A 25 0.63 -7.68 -5.38
C LEU A 25 -0.15 -8.90 -5.87
N GLY A 26 -1.47 -8.78 -6.04
CA GLY A 26 -2.36 -9.85 -6.47
C GLY A 26 -1.99 -10.41 -7.85
N LYS A 27 -1.53 -9.56 -8.78
CA LYS A 27 -1.11 -10.00 -10.12
C LYS A 27 0.27 -10.67 -10.12
N ARG A 28 1.20 -10.21 -9.28
CA ARG A 28 2.62 -10.54 -9.41
C ARG A 28 3.19 -11.46 -8.32
N HIS A 29 2.54 -11.63 -7.16
CA HIS A 29 3.10 -12.45 -6.08
C HIS A 29 3.48 -13.89 -6.51
N ILE A 30 2.74 -14.49 -7.46
CA ILE A 30 3.02 -15.84 -7.97
C ILE A 30 4.30 -15.96 -8.79
N THR A 31 4.91 -14.85 -9.22
CA THR A 31 6.16 -14.85 -9.99
C THR A 31 7.39 -14.95 -9.10
N ILE A 32 7.21 -14.89 -7.77
CA ILE A 32 8.29 -14.94 -6.79
C ILE A 32 8.69 -16.40 -6.52
N THR A 33 10.00 -16.64 -6.44
CA THR A 33 10.62 -17.95 -6.23
C THR A 33 10.61 -18.41 -4.77
N ASN A 34 10.55 -17.49 -3.82
CA ASN A 34 10.51 -17.79 -2.39
C ASN A 34 9.07 -17.98 -1.90
N ASN A 35 8.72 -19.20 -1.49
CA ASN A 35 7.38 -19.55 -1.03
C ASN A 35 6.90 -18.69 0.17
N GLN A 36 7.78 -18.36 1.11
CA GLN A 36 7.40 -17.56 2.27
C GLN A 36 7.06 -16.12 1.86
N ALA A 37 7.86 -15.54 0.96
CA ALA A 37 7.59 -14.22 0.38
C ALA A 37 6.28 -14.24 -0.44
N THR A 38 6.08 -15.25 -1.28
CA THR A 38 4.84 -15.42 -2.06
C THR A 38 3.60 -15.45 -1.16
N ILE A 39 3.63 -16.23 -0.08
CA ILE A 39 2.52 -16.32 0.89
C ILE A 39 2.32 -14.97 1.58
N ALA A 40 3.39 -14.33 2.05
CA ALA A 40 3.29 -13.04 2.73
C ALA A 40 2.69 -11.95 1.81
N LEU A 41 3.15 -11.86 0.57
CA LEU A 41 2.64 -10.91 -0.42
C LEU A 41 1.19 -11.23 -0.82
N HIS A 42 0.79 -12.51 -0.87
CA HIS A 42 -0.60 -12.90 -1.10
C HIS A 42 -1.52 -12.46 0.05
N VAL A 43 -1.12 -12.73 1.30
CA VAL A 43 -1.88 -12.32 2.49
C VAL A 43 -1.98 -10.79 2.52
N MET A 44 -0.87 -10.09 2.29
CA MET A 44 -0.85 -8.64 2.24
C MET A 44 -1.76 -8.10 1.15
N ALA A 45 -1.73 -8.67 -0.07
CA ALA A 45 -2.64 -8.29 -1.15
C ALA A 45 -4.10 -8.41 -0.70
N ARG A 46 -4.48 -9.55 -0.11
CA ARG A 46 -5.83 -9.79 0.37
C ARG A 46 -6.27 -8.75 1.40
N GLU A 47 -5.43 -8.47 2.40
CA GLU A 47 -5.72 -7.48 3.45
C GLU A 47 -5.96 -6.08 2.87
N PHE A 48 -5.12 -5.65 1.93
CA PHE A 48 -5.33 -4.39 1.22
C PHE A 48 -6.57 -4.40 0.31
N GLY A 49 -6.94 -5.55 -0.26
CA GLY A 49 -8.19 -5.71 -0.99
C GLY A 49 -9.42 -5.53 -0.10
N GLU A 50 -9.42 -6.17 1.07
CA GLU A 50 -10.48 -6.00 2.08
C GLU A 50 -10.57 -4.55 2.57
N LEU A 51 -9.42 -3.85 2.75
CA LEU A 51 -9.40 -2.42 3.05
C LEU A 51 -9.99 -1.56 1.93
N ALA A 52 -9.63 -1.84 0.67
CA ALA A 52 -10.14 -1.11 -0.49
C ALA A 52 -11.68 -1.20 -0.57
N GLU A 53 -12.24 -2.41 -0.45
CA GLU A 53 -13.68 -2.63 -0.38
C GLU A 53 -14.31 -1.84 0.79
N SER A 54 -13.63 -1.83 1.93
CA SER A 54 -14.10 -1.11 3.11
C SER A 54 -14.21 0.42 2.91
N PHE A 55 -13.36 1.02 2.08
CA PHE A 55 -13.43 2.44 1.75
C PHE A 55 -14.41 2.71 0.61
N ARG A 56 -14.52 1.80 -0.36
CA ARG A 56 -15.51 1.87 -1.45
C ARG A 56 -16.94 2.01 -0.94
N ASP A 57 -17.27 1.30 0.15
CA ASP A 57 -18.58 1.39 0.82
C ASP A 57 -18.97 2.79 1.31
N LEU A 58 -17.99 3.69 1.43
CA LEU A 58 -18.11 5.06 1.94
C LEU A 58 -18.04 6.13 0.85
N GLY A 59 -17.65 5.78 -0.38
CA GLY A 59 -17.54 6.72 -1.51
C GLY A 59 -18.84 6.90 -2.30
N PRO A 60 -18.89 7.90 -3.20
CA PRO A 60 -20.06 8.19 -4.04
C PRO A 60 -20.30 7.11 -5.11
N HIS A 61 -19.32 6.23 -5.34
CA HIS A 61 -19.33 5.20 -6.38
C HIS A 61 -19.88 3.85 -5.93
N ARG A 62 -20.96 3.83 -5.12
CA ARG A 62 -21.73 2.60 -4.89
C ARG A 62 -22.28 1.96 -6.19
N ALA A 63 -22.29 2.69 -7.31
CA ALA A 63 -22.95 2.29 -8.55
C ALA A 63 -22.02 1.95 -9.73
N ASN A 64 -20.74 2.33 -9.71
CA ASN A 64 -19.86 2.15 -10.89
C ASN A 64 -18.69 1.22 -10.56
N ALA A 65 -18.97 -0.08 -10.59
CA ALA A 65 -17.98 -1.16 -10.46
C ALA A 65 -16.93 -1.22 -11.59
N GLU A 66 -17.01 -0.32 -12.58
CA GLU A 66 -16.13 -0.31 -13.77
C GLU A 66 -14.90 0.60 -13.63
N ASN A 67 -14.83 1.45 -12.60
CA ASN A 67 -13.66 2.30 -12.37
C ASN A 67 -12.56 1.52 -11.64
N THR A 68 -11.86 0.65 -12.38
CA THR A 68 -10.55 0.17 -11.94
C THR A 68 -9.63 1.39 -11.91
N PRO A 69 -9.08 1.81 -10.75
CA PRO A 69 -8.14 2.91 -10.72
C PRO A 69 -6.95 2.58 -11.64
N PRO A 70 -6.43 3.58 -12.37
CA PRO A 70 -5.39 3.32 -13.37
C PRO A 70 -4.16 2.69 -12.70
N SER A 71 -3.69 1.57 -13.24
CA SER A 71 -2.51 0.83 -12.78
C SER A 71 -1.18 1.52 -13.13
N THR A 72 -1.17 2.86 -13.14
CA THR A 72 -0.04 3.72 -13.51
C THR A 72 0.34 4.69 -12.41
N GLY A 73 -0.17 4.49 -11.19
CA GLY A 73 0.19 5.31 -10.04
C GLY A 73 1.61 5.00 -9.54
N VAL A 74 2.07 5.83 -8.61
CA VAL A 74 3.43 5.73 -8.06
C VAL A 74 3.60 4.42 -7.27
N ILE A 75 2.54 3.89 -6.64
CA ILE A 75 2.58 2.57 -5.97
C ILE A 75 2.84 1.45 -6.98
N ALA A 76 2.09 1.40 -8.08
CA ALA A 76 2.25 0.37 -9.10
C ALA A 76 3.64 0.42 -9.74
N LYS A 77 4.19 1.62 -9.94
CA LYS A 77 5.57 1.81 -10.43
C LYS A 77 6.59 1.28 -9.43
N ILE A 78 6.54 1.72 -8.17
CA ILE A 78 7.44 1.28 -7.11
C ILE A 78 7.45 -0.25 -6.98
N LEU A 79 6.26 -0.84 -6.86
CA LEU A 79 6.14 -2.29 -6.70
C LEU A 79 6.54 -3.01 -7.98
N GLY A 80 6.21 -2.46 -9.15
CA GLY A 80 6.64 -2.99 -10.45
C GLY A 80 8.16 -3.14 -10.52
N ASP A 81 8.88 -2.05 -10.26
CA ASP A 81 10.34 -2.02 -10.27
C ASP A 81 10.94 -2.95 -9.21
N ALA A 82 10.32 -3.03 -8.02
CA ALA A 82 10.74 -3.94 -6.96
C ALA A 82 10.61 -5.42 -7.35
N PHE A 83 9.51 -5.80 -8.01
CA PHE A 83 9.32 -7.16 -8.53
C PHE A 83 10.31 -7.49 -9.65
N ASP A 84 10.68 -6.52 -10.48
CA ASP A 84 11.63 -6.71 -11.58
C ASP A 84 13.09 -6.76 -11.09
N SER A 85 13.35 -6.22 -9.89
CA SER A 85 14.69 -6.16 -9.31
C SER A 85 15.13 -7.44 -8.61
N ASP A 86 14.18 -8.28 -8.15
CA ASP A 86 14.49 -9.46 -7.34
C ASP A 86 13.39 -10.53 -7.42
N GLU A 87 13.75 -11.70 -7.94
CA GLU A 87 12.86 -12.86 -8.05
C GLU A 87 12.58 -13.54 -6.71
N SER A 88 13.32 -13.22 -5.63
CA SER A 88 13.07 -13.78 -4.30
C SER A 88 11.95 -13.06 -3.54
N GLY A 89 11.54 -11.87 -4.00
CA GLY A 89 10.49 -11.05 -3.37
C GLY A 89 10.95 -10.29 -2.13
N ALA A 90 12.23 -10.36 -1.77
CA ALA A 90 12.81 -9.60 -0.68
C ALA A 90 12.74 -8.09 -0.97
N ILE A 91 12.95 -7.66 -2.22
CA ILE A 91 12.87 -6.23 -2.57
C ILE A 91 11.45 -5.70 -2.57
N VAL A 92 10.47 -6.53 -2.94
CA VAL A 92 9.05 -6.18 -2.81
C VAL A 92 8.67 -6.00 -1.34
N LEU A 93 9.06 -6.95 -0.47
CA LEU A 93 8.83 -6.84 0.97
C LEU A 93 9.52 -5.61 1.56
N TYR A 94 10.75 -5.31 1.12
CA TYR A 94 11.49 -4.13 1.54
C TYR A 94 10.77 -2.85 1.13
N ALA A 95 10.39 -2.70 -0.14
CA ALA A 95 9.63 -1.56 -0.65
C ALA A 95 8.31 -1.36 0.11
N MET A 96 7.61 -2.45 0.46
CA MET A 96 6.43 -2.39 1.32
C MET A 96 6.76 -1.83 2.70
N CYS A 97 7.85 -2.28 3.33
CA CYS A 97 8.24 -1.86 4.68
C CYS A 97 8.74 -0.42 4.76
N VAL A 98 9.54 0.04 3.79
CA VAL A 98 10.22 1.34 3.87
C VAL A 98 9.47 2.47 3.17
N GLU A 99 8.66 2.16 2.16
CA GLU A 99 8.00 3.19 1.34
C GLU A 99 6.48 3.09 1.41
N ILE A 100 5.92 1.99 0.93
CA ILE A 100 4.47 1.93 0.68
C ILE A 100 3.66 1.99 1.99
N ILE A 101 3.97 1.13 2.97
CA ILE A 101 3.23 1.10 4.23
C ILE A 101 3.44 2.40 5.04
N PRO A 102 4.68 2.92 5.22
CA PRO A 102 4.89 4.17 5.93
C PRO A 102 4.14 5.36 5.31
N ARG A 103 4.19 5.51 3.98
CA ARG A 103 3.46 6.60 3.30
C ARG A 103 1.95 6.43 3.42
N PHE A 104 1.43 5.20 3.27
CA PHE A 104 0.02 4.92 3.49
C PHE A 104 -0.41 5.25 4.92
N MET A 105 0.40 4.92 5.93
CA MET A 105 0.14 5.28 7.31
C MET A 105 0.10 6.79 7.55
N ILE A 106 0.92 7.57 6.84
CA ILE A 106 0.85 9.04 6.86
C ILE A 106 -0.50 9.51 6.31
N SER A 107 -0.94 8.99 5.16
CA SER A 107 -2.26 9.30 4.60
C SER A 107 -3.38 8.97 5.59
N LEU A 108 -3.30 7.84 6.30
CA LEU A 108 -4.27 7.44 7.32
C LEU A 108 -4.24 8.34 8.57
N ARG A 109 -3.05 8.77 9.00
CA ARG A 109 -2.86 9.66 10.15
C ARG A 109 -3.53 11.01 9.92
N ASP A 110 -3.47 11.52 8.70
CA ASP A 110 -3.96 12.86 8.35
C ASP A 110 -5.50 12.89 8.16
N VAL A 111 -6.16 11.73 8.06
CA VAL A 111 -7.63 11.63 7.88
C VAL A 111 -8.45 12.47 8.86
N PRO A 112 -8.20 12.46 10.19
CA PRO A 112 -8.98 13.25 11.14
C PRO A 112 -8.88 14.77 10.92
N GLU A 113 -7.81 15.23 10.26
CA GLU A 113 -7.62 16.65 9.90
C GLU A 113 -8.30 16.98 8.55
N LEU A 114 -8.46 15.99 7.69
CA LEU A 114 -9.01 16.12 6.35
C LEU A 114 -10.54 15.94 6.29
N VAL A 115 -11.17 15.38 7.32
CA VAL A 115 -12.63 15.17 7.36
C VAL A 115 -13.27 15.81 8.58
N ASN A 116 -14.51 16.29 8.42
CA ASN A 116 -15.27 16.80 9.56
C ASN A 116 -15.69 15.65 10.49
N ALA A 117 -15.54 15.83 11.81
CA ALA A 117 -15.80 14.78 12.79
C ALA A 117 -17.25 14.23 12.78
N GLN A 118 -18.25 15.03 12.41
CA GLN A 118 -19.66 14.61 12.37
C GLN A 118 -20.00 13.83 11.10
N SER A 119 -19.54 14.27 9.93
CA SER A 119 -19.82 13.59 8.65
C SER A 119 -18.82 12.47 8.33
N GLY A 120 -17.60 12.56 8.85
CA GLY A 120 -16.47 11.69 8.55
C GLY A 120 -16.20 10.59 9.58
N ALA A 121 -17.03 10.43 10.61
CA ALA A 121 -16.80 9.45 11.69
C ALA A 121 -16.55 8.03 11.18
N ARG A 122 -17.27 7.60 10.13
CA ARG A 122 -17.08 6.28 9.50
C ARG A 122 -15.74 6.16 8.77
N VAL A 123 -15.29 7.22 8.10
CA VAL A 123 -13.99 7.26 7.42
C VAL A 123 -12.86 7.22 8.44
N ILE A 124 -12.96 8.00 9.53
CA ILE A 124 -11.99 7.98 10.64
C ILE A 124 -11.88 6.58 11.26
N ASP A 125 -13.02 5.93 11.52
CA ASP A 125 -13.06 4.58 12.09
C ASP A 125 -12.45 3.52 11.14
N ARG A 126 -12.72 3.60 9.83
CA ARG A 126 -12.08 2.75 8.82
C ARG A 126 -10.58 3.04 8.71
N ALA A 127 -10.16 4.30 8.77
CA ALA A 127 -8.75 4.69 8.74
C ALA A 127 -7.98 4.10 9.94
N ARG A 128 -8.55 4.13 11.15
CA ARG A 128 -7.95 3.50 12.33
C ARG A 128 -7.77 1.99 12.17
N ARG A 129 -8.78 1.30 11.63
CA ARG A 129 -8.67 -0.14 11.31
C ARG A 129 -7.59 -0.40 10.26
N ALA A 130 -7.55 0.41 9.20
CA ALA A 130 -6.52 0.34 8.18
C ALA A 130 -5.11 0.54 8.76
N SER A 131 -4.93 1.43 9.74
CA SER A 131 -3.64 1.62 10.41
C SER A 131 -3.21 0.37 11.17
N ALA A 132 -4.14 -0.31 11.85
CA ALA A 132 -3.84 -1.55 12.56
C ALA A 132 -3.43 -2.68 11.60
N VAL A 133 -4.15 -2.82 10.47
CA VAL A 133 -3.80 -3.77 9.41
C VAL A 133 -2.43 -3.45 8.82
N ALA A 134 -2.19 -2.19 8.43
CA ALA A 134 -0.92 -1.73 7.88
C ALA A 134 0.26 -2.00 8.82
N MET A 135 0.12 -1.72 10.12
CA MET A 135 1.13 -2.03 11.13
C MET A 135 1.38 -3.53 11.29
N SER A 136 0.32 -4.34 11.25
CA SER A 136 0.44 -5.81 11.29
C SER A 136 1.23 -6.33 10.08
N GLN A 137 0.89 -5.86 8.88
CA GLN A 137 1.58 -6.26 7.65
C GLN A 137 3.04 -5.76 7.62
N LEU A 138 3.31 -4.55 8.11
CA LEU A 138 4.67 -4.03 8.27
C LEU A 138 5.51 -4.93 9.18
N HIS A 139 4.95 -5.32 10.33
CA HIS A 139 5.65 -6.19 11.27
C HIS A 139 5.92 -7.56 10.67
N ALA A 140 4.92 -8.19 10.04
CA ALA A 140 5.06 -9.50 9.40
C ALA A 140 6.11 -9.48 8.27
N ALA A 141 6.08 -8.46 7.41
CA ALA A 141 7.06 -8.30 6.34
C ALA A 141 8.47 -8.01 6.88
N SER A 142 8.60 -7.20 7.93
CA SER A 142 9.88 -6.91 8.58
C SER A 142 10.50 -8.15 9.22
N GLU A 143 9.69 -8.97 9.90
CA GLU A 143 10.15 -10.23 10.47
C GLU A 143 10.58 -11.20 9.38
N LEU A 144 9.82 -11.30 8.28
CA LEU A 144 10.20 -12.16 7.16
C LEU A 144 11.50 -11.67 6.52
N LEU A 145 11.66 -10.37 6.27
CA LEU A 145 12.93 -9.80 5.79
C LEU A 145 14.11 -10.12 6.71
N ARG A 146 13.91 -10.02 8.04
CA ARG A 146 14.92 -10.38 9.04
C ARG A 146 15.31 -11.86 8.94
N THR A 147 14.37 -12.75 8.65
CA THR A 147 14.64 -14.19 8.45
C THR A 147 15.25 -14.52 7.10
N LEU A 148 14.93 -13.75 6.05
CA LEU A 148 15.50 -13.90 4.71
C LEU A 148 16.92 -13.31 4.62
N GLY A 149 17.25 -12.36 5.49
CA GLY A 149 18.54 -11.69 5.55
C GLY A 149 19.58 -12.38 6.44
N ASN A 150 20.50 -13.14 5.82
CA ASN A 150 21.93 -12.93 6.12
C ASN A 150 22.32 -11.61 5.43
N GLN A 151 22.94 -10.69 6.18
CA GLN A 151 22.98 -9.24 5.96
C GLN A 151 23.56 -8.69 4.62
N GLU A 152 23.99 -9.53 3.67
CA GLU A 152 24.57 -9.09 2.38
C GLU A 152 23.56 -9.03 1.21
N ILE A 153 22.46 -9.79 1.25
CA ILE A 153 21.50 -9.85 0.13
C ILE A 153 20.67 -8.57 0.00
N LEU A 154 20.49 -7.83 1.10
CA LEU A 154 19.71 -6.59 1.11
C LEU A 154 20.56 -5.33 0.89
N THR A 155 21.87 -5.35 1.11
CA THR A 155 22.67 -4.11 1.11
C THR A 155 22.84 -3.50 -0.28
N ASP A 156 23.13 -4.29 -1.31
CA ASP A 156 23.28 -3.77 -2.68
C ASP A 156 21.91 -3.46 -3.34
N PRO A 157 20.90 -4.34 -3.26
CA PRO A 157 19.57 -4.02 -3.78
C PRO A 157 18.85 -2.89 -3.02
N ALA A 158 18.96 -2.80 -1.68
CA ALA A 158 18.39 -1.68 -0.93
C ALA A 158 19.15 -0.38 -1.22
N ALA A 159 20.48 -0.41 -1.36
CA ALA A 159 21.23 0.77 -1.77
C ALA A 159 20.86 1.24 -3.19
N ARG A 160 20.67 0.30 -4.13
CA ARG A 160 20.19 0.61 -5.48
C ARG A 160 18.75 1.14 -5.47
N TYR A 161 17.90 0.59 -4.63
CA TYR A 161 16.52 1.03 -4.46
C TYR A 161 16.45 2.43 -3.79
N ASP A 162 17.24 2.68 -2.75
CA ASP A 162 17.39 3.99 -2.09
C ASP A 162 17.98 5.04 -3.04
N GLN A 163 18.88 4.64 -3.93
CA GLN A 163 19.41 5.51 -4.99
C GLN A 163 18.32 5.79 -6.03
N TRP A 164 17.58 4.77 -6.46
CA TRP A 164 16.45 4.94 -7.36
C TRP A 164 15.36 5.83 -6.77
N LEU A 165 15.01 5.71 -5.49
CA LEU A 165 14.03 6.57 -4.82
C LEU A 165 14.44 8.05 -4.86
N ARG A 166 15.74 8.31 -4.67
CA ARG A 166 16.33 9.65 -4.78
C ARG A 166 16.29 10.16 -6.22
N ASP A 167 16.60 9.31 -7.19
CA ASP A 167 16.64 9.67 -8.61
C ASP A 167 15.23 9.82 -9.23
N ALA A 168 14.26 9.07 -8.73
CA ALA A 168 12.86 9.08 -9.17
C ALA A 168 12.05 10.27 -8.62
N GLY A 169 12.66 11.12 -7.77
CA GLY A 169 11.99 12.29 -7.20
C GLY A 169 10.82 11.90 -6.28
N ALA A 170 10.96 10.82 -5.50
CA ALA A 170 9.90 10.29 -4.65
C ALA A 170 9.53 11.18 -3.43
N ASP A 171 9.78 12.49 -3.52
CA ASP A 171 9.38 13.54 -2.57
C ASP A 171 7.89 13.92 -2.71
N GLU A 172 7.20 13.38 -3.72
CA GLU A 172 5.74 13.52 -3.84
C GLU A 172 5.06 12.62 -2.81
N ARG A 173 4.43 13.26 -1.81
CA ARG A 173 3.42 12.61 -0.96
C ARG A 173 2.32 12.08 -1.87
N PHE A 174 1.86 10.85 -1.61
CA PHE A 174 0.63 10.34 -2.24
C PHE A 174 -0.55 11.28 -1.96
#